data_AF-A0A1W6BY95-F1
#
_entry.id   AF-A0A1W6BY95-F1
#
_cell.length_a   1.000
_cell.length_b   1.000
_cell.length_c   1.000
_cell.angle_alpha   90.00
_cell.angle_beta   90.00
_cell.angle_gamma   90.00
#
_symmetry.space_group_name_H-M   'P 1'
#
loop_
_entity.id
_entity.type
_entity.pdbx_description
1 polymer ?
#
loop_
_entity_poly.entity_id
_entity_poly.type
_entity_poly.pdbx_seq_one_letter_code
_entity_poly.pdbx_strand_id
1 'polypeptide(L)'
;MKTKFSAIAKVRKQQLDNAELRLSEAKQRQREHQKLYELSYAQLRNLSLVPNSGLSNELKSNLAMANIGKEALQRAKEKVELSEKEIVHYQFLYQKANLEYEKIKTLEAKEIKEKQKELQKAEQKFIDELAITRFFRNKGEKKDD
;
A
#
# COMPACT_ATOMS: atom_id res chain seq x y z
N MET A 1 7.35 13.69 20.71
CA MET A 1 6.33 14.72 21.02
C MET A 1 5.05 14.40 20.27
N LYS A 2 3.90 14.41 20.93
CA LYS A 2 2.61 14.31 20.23
C LYS A 2 2.36 15.66 19.51
N THR A 3 2.06 15.60 18.22
CA THR A 3 1.65 16.78 17.43
C THR A 3 0.14 16.78 17.26
N LYS A 4 -0.43 17.88 16.77
CA LYS A 4 -1.85 17.90 16.38
C LYS A 4 -2.13 16.97 15.18
N PHE A 5 -1.09 16.60 14.43
CA PHE A 5 -1.17 15.72 13.28
C PHE A 5 -0.97 14.24 13.60
N SER A 6 -0.44 13.87 14.78
CA SER A 6 -0.11 12.47 15.09
C SER A 6 -1.30 11.51 14.97
N ALA A 7 -2.50 11.94 15.40
CA ALA A 7 -3.71 11.13 15.25
C ALA A 7 -4.10 10.93 13.78
N ILE A 8 -3.99 11.99 12.98
CA ILE A 8 -4.28 11.96 11.55
C ILE A 8 -3.25 11.10 10.82
N ALA A 9 -1.96 11.25 11.14
CA ALA A 9 -0.87 10.45 10.58
C ALA A 9 -1.11 8.95 10.81
N LYS A 10 -1.54 8.56 12.01
CA LYS A 10 -1.89 7.16 12.32
C LYS A 10 -3.04 6.66 11.46
N VAL A 11 -4.12 7.44 11.31
CA VAL A 11 -5.27 7.05 10.47
C VAL A 11 -4.86 6.93 9.00
N ARG A 12 -4.07 7.88 8.49
CA ARG A 12 -3.57 7.83 7.10
C ARG A 12 -2.61 6.67 6.86
N LYS A 13 -1.79 6.32 7.85
CA LYS A 13 -0.95 5.12 7.78
C LYS A 13 -1.80 3.86 7.69
N GLN A 14 -2.82 3.72 8.52
CA GLN A 14 -3.74 2.57 8.45
C GLN A 14 -4.44 2.48 7.09
N GLN A 15 -4.84 3.62 6.50
CA GLN A 15 -5.44 3.66 5.18
C GLN A 15 -4.46 3.23 4.08
N LEU A 16 -3.20 3.66 4.17
CA LEU A 16 -2.12 3.22 3.28
C LEU A 16 -1.90 1.71 3.39
N ASP A 17 -1.78 1.18 4.61
CA ASP A 17 -1.55 -0.24 4.87
C ASP A 17 -2.71 -1.10 4.32
N ASN A 18 -3.95 -0.65 4.52
CA ASN A 18 -5.13 -1.30 3.96
C ASN A 18 -5.14 -1.27 2.42
N ALA A 19 -4.70 -0.16 1.81
CA ALA A 19 -4.62 -0.05 0.34
C ALA A 19 -3.52 -0.97 -0.22
N GLU A 20 -2.39 -1.09 0.47
CA GLU A 20 -1.30 -2.00 0.12
C GLU A 20 -1.73 -3.47 0.20
N LEU A 21 -2.45 -3.84 1.27
CA LEU A 21 -3.01 -5.19 1.41
C LEU A 21 -3.95 -5.53 0.25
N ARG A 22 -4.90 -4.65 -0.07
CA ARG A 22 -5.84 -4.85 -1.19
C ARG A 22 -5.14 -4.97 -2.54
N LEU A 23 -4.09 -4.18 -2.77
CA LEU A 23 -3.27 -4.29 -3.97
C LEU A 23 -2.53 -5.63 -4.04
N SER A 24 -2.00 -6.10 -2.91
CA SER A 24 -1.35 -7.42 -2.81
C SER A 24 -2.33 -8.55 -3.14
N GLU A 25 -3.54 -8.51 -2.56
CA GLU A 25 -4.60 -9.47 -2.83
C GLU A 25 -5.03 -9.46 -4.31
N ALA A 26 -5.16 -8.29 -4.92
CA ALA A 26 -5.48 -8.18 -6.35
C ALA A 26 -4.38 -8.80 -7.23
N LYS A 27 -3.10 -8.56 -6.90
CA LYS A 27 -1.97 -9.19 -7.59
C LYS A 27 -1.96 -10.71 -7.41
N GLN A 28 -2.37 -11.21 -6.24
CA GLN A 28 -2.51 -12.65 -6.03
C GLN A 28 -3.63 -13.23 -6.90
N ARG A 29 -4.82 -12.61 -6.91
CA ARG A 29 -5.94 -13.04 -7.77
C ARG A 29 -5.55 -13.07 -9.25
N GLN A 30 -4.82 -12.07 -9.74
CA GLN A 30 -4.30 -12.06 -11.11
C GLN A 30 -3.43 -13.30 -11.41
N ARG A 31 -2.51 -13.64 -10.50
CA ARG A 31 -1.65 -14.83 -10.68
C ARG A 31 -2.47 -16.11 -10.72
N GLU A 32 -3.49 -16.22 -9.86
CA GLU A 32 -4.39 -17.37 -9.82
C GLU A 32 -5.22 -17.48 -11.10
N HIS A 33 -5.76 -16.36 -11.61
CA HIS A 33 -6.50 -16.33 -12.87
C HIS A 33 -5.61 -16.64 -14.07
N GLN A 34 -4.37 -16.13 -14.09
CA GLN A 34 -3.39 -16.45 -15.13
C GLN A 34 -3.08 -17.96 -15.15
N LYS A 35 -2.84 -18.55 -13.97
CA LYS A 35 -2.63 -20.00 -13.84
C LYS A 35 -3.83 -20.80 -14.31
N LEU A 36 -5.05 -20.37 -13.96
CA LEU A 36 -6.28 -21.03 -14.42
C LEU A 36 -6.43 -20.95 -15.94
N TYR A 37 -6.09 -19.81 -16.54
CA TYR A 37 -6.09 -19.62 -17.98
C TYR A 37 -5.09 -20.57 -18.67
N GLU A 38 -3.86 -20.66 -18.18
CA GLU A 38 -2.83 -21.58 -18.68
C GLU A 38 -3.26 -23.05 -18.59
N LEU A 39 -3.86 -23.45 -17.45
CA LEU A 39 -4.40 -24.79 -17.28
C LEU A 39 -5.54 -25.09 -18.25
N SER A 40 -6.46 -24.14 -18.42
CA SER A 40 -7.60 -24.28 -19.35
C SER A 40 -7.11 -24.37 -20.80
N TYR A 41 -6.07 -23.60 -21.15
CA TYR A 41 -5.45 -23.63 -22.46
C TYR A 41 -4.77 -24.98 -22.73
N ALA A 42 -4.00 -25.49 -21.76
CA ALA A 42 -3.37 -26.80 -21.86
C ALA A 42 -4.40 -27.93 -21.99
N GLN A 43 -5.49 -27.88 -21.21
CA GLN A 43 -6.59 -28.84 -21.30
C GLN A 43 -7.25 -28.82 -22.68
N LEU A 44 -7.58 -27.65 -23.21
CA LEU A 44 -8.17 -27.53 -24.55
C LEU A 44 -7.22 -28.03 -25.64
N ARG A 45 -5.93 -27.73 -25.53
CA ARG A 45 -4.91 -28.23 -26.48
C ARG A 45 -4.85 -29.75 -26.49
N ASN A 46 -4.91 -30.38 -25.32
CA ASN A 46 -4.94 -31.85 -25.20
C ASN A 46 -6.23 -32.45 -25.77
N LEU A 47 -7.38 -31.80 -25.59
CA LEU A 47 -8.67 -32.22 -26.15
C LEU A 47 -8.74 -32.06 -27.68
N SER A 48 -7.99 -31.10 -28.23
CA SER A 48 -7.96 -30.82 -29.67
C SER A 48 -7.19 -31.86 -30.49
N LEU A 49 -6.54 -32.83 -29.84
CA LEU A 49 -5.90 -34.00 -30.47
C LEU A 49 -6.96 -35.07 -30.85
N VAL A 50 -8.05 -34.64 -31.48
CA VAL A 50 -9.15 -35.52 -31.88
C VAL A 50 -8.61 -36.58 -32.86
N PRO A 51 -8.84 -37.88 -32.63
CA PRO A 51 -8.39 -38.91 -33.55
C PRO A 51 -9.12 -38.77 -34.90
N ASN A 52 -8.37 -38.90 -36.01
CA ASN A 52 -8.88 -38.83 -37.39
C ASN A 52 -9.83 -39.99 -37.76
N SER A 53 -10.13 -40.89 -36.81
CA SER A 53 -10.96 -42.08 -36.98
C SER A 53 -11.58 -42.45 -35.63
N GLY A 54 -12.85 -42.86 -35.63
CA GLY A 54 -13.58 -43.28 -34.43
C GLY A 54 -15.07 -43.47 -34.70
N LEU A 55 -15.82 -44.02 -33.73
CA LEU A 55 -17.27 -44.16 -33.83
C LEU A 55 -17.93 -42.77 -33.84
N SER A 56 -18.99 -42.57 -34.62
CA SER A 56 -19.68 -41.26 -34.75
C SER A 56 -20.08 -40.64 -33.40
N ASN A 57 -20.42 -41.46 -32.41
CA ASN A 57 -20.76 -41.01 -31.07
C ASN A 57 -19.56 -40.44 -30.30
N GLU A 58 -18.36 -41.00 -30.49
CA GLU A 58 -17.12 -40.52 -29.87
C GLU A 58 -16.72 -39.15 -30.44
N LEU A 59 -16.87 -38.98 -31.76
CA LEU A 59 -16.61 -37.70 -32.43
C LEU A 59 -17.55 -36.59 -31.92
N LYS A 60 -18.84 -36.88 -31.73
CA LYS A 60 -19.81 -35.93 -31.16
C LYS A 60 -19.47 -35.57 -29.71
N SER A 61 -19.08 -36.55 -28.90
CA SER A 61 -18.66 -36.33 -27.51
C SER A 61 -17.41 -35.46 -27.43
N ASN A 62 -16.40 -35.74 -28.25
CA ASN A 62 -15.16 -34.97 -28.30
C ASN A 62 -15.39 -33.52 -28.75
N LEU A 63 -16.27 -33.32 -29.74
CA LEU A 63 -16.66 -31.98 -30.19
C LEU A 63 -17.36 -31.19 -29.06
N ALA A 64 -18.27 -31.83 -28.32
CA ALA A 64 -18.93 -31.21 -27.17
C ALA A 64 -17.92 -30.82 -26.08
N MET A 65 -16.98 -31.71 -25.74
CA MET A 65 -15.91 -31.42 -24.77
C MET A 65 -15.00 -30.28 -25.24
N ALA A 66 -14.66 -30.24 -26.54
CA ALA A 66 -13.86 -29.16 -27.10
C ALA A 66 -14.57 -27.80 -27.01
N ASN A 67 -15.89 -27.76 -27.27
CA ASN A 67 -16.68 -26.54 -27.12
C ASN A 67 -16.74 -26.08 -25.66
N ILE A 68 -16.98 -26.99 -24.71
CA ILE A 68 -16.93 -26.69 -23.27
C ILE A 68 -15.54 -26.14 -22.87
N GLY A 69 -14.47 -26.74 -23.39
CA GLY A 69 -13.10 -26.28 -23.15
C GLY A 69 -12.83 -24.88 -23.71
N LYS A 70 -13.33 -24.57 -24.91
CA LYS A 70 -13.24 -23.21 -25.49
C LYS A 70 -13.97 -22.18 -24.64
N GLU A 71 -15.17 -22.48 -24.18
CA GLU A 71 -15.90 -21.57 -23.29
C GLU A 71 -15.20 -21.39 -21.94
N ALA A 72 -14.66 -22.47 -21.35
CA ALA A 72 -13.91 -22.40 -20.11
C ALA A 72 -12.66 -21.52 -20.27
N LEU A 73 -11.94 -21.67 -21.38
CA LEU A 73 -10.78 -20.84 -21.72
C LEU A 73 -11.19 -19.36 -21.88
N GLN A 74 -12.29 -19.09 -22.57
CA GLN A 74 -12.80 -17.73 -22.76
C GLN A 74 -13.17 -17.08 -21.42
N ARG A 75 -13.90 -17.79 -20.55
CA ARG A 75 -14.21 -17.32 -19.19
C ARG A 75 -12.95 -17.08 -18.36
N ALA A 76 -11.95 -17.95 -18.48
CA ALA A 76 -10.68 -17.76 -17.78
C ALA A 76 -9.94 -16.51 -18.29
N LYS A 77 -9.96 -16.25 -19.60
CA LYS A 77 -9.38 -15.04 -20.21
C LYS A 77 -10.07 -13.77 -19.71
N GLU A 78 -11.39 -13.75 -19.69
CA GLU A 78 -12.17 -12.61 -19.17
C GLU A 78 -11.83 -12.32 -17.70
N LYS A 79 -11.62 -13.35 -16.88
CA LYS A 79 -11.17 -13.18 -15.49
C LYS A 79 -9.79 -12.53 -15.40
N VAL A 80 -8.83 -12.95 -16.24
CA VAL A 80 -7.49 -12.36 -16.31
C VAL A 80 -7.57 -10.87 -16.68
N GLU A 81 -8.35 -10.52 -17.69
CA GLU A 81 -8.53 -9.13 -18.13
C GLU A 81 -9.20 -8.27 -17.05
N LEU A 82 -10.19 -8.84 -16.34
CA LEU A 82 -10.86 -8.15 -15.24
C LEU A 82 -9.91 -7.90 -14.07
N SER A 83 -9.15 -8.91 -13.64
CA SER A 83 -8.21 -8.76 -12.53
C SER A 83 -7.04 -7.83 -12.87
N GLU A 84 -6.69 -7.67 -14.15
CA GLU A 84 -5.69 -6.69 -14.57
C GLU A 84 -6.21 -5.26 -14.38
N LYS A 85 -7.47 -5.01 -14.73
CA LYS A 85 -8.15 -3.74 -14.45
C LYS A 85 -8.29 -3.49 -12.95
N GLU A 86 -8.57 -4.51 -12.15
CA GLU A 86 -8.59 -4.39 -10.69
C GLU A 86 -7.23 -3.96 -10.13
N ILE A 87 -6.13 -4.53 -10.63
CA ILE A 87 -4.78 -4.13 -10.21
C ILE A 87 -4.56 -2.64 -10.46
N VAL A 88 -4.90 -2.13 -11.65
CA VAL A 88 -4.76 -0.70 -11.98
C VAL A 88 -5.58 0.16 -11.02
N HIS A 89 -6.82 -0.24 -10.71
CA HIS A 89 -7.66 0.45 -9.73
C HIS A 89 -7.02 0.50 -8.34
N TYR A 90 -6.54 -0.63 -7.82
CA TYR A 90 -5.92 -0.66 -6.50
C TYR A 90 -4.55 0.04 -6.45
N GLN A 91 -3.80 0.06 -7.55
CA GLN A 91 -2.57 0.85 -7.66
C GLN A 91 -2.87 2.34 -7.53
N PHE A 92 -3.92 2.83 -8.19
CA PHE A 92 -4.36 4.22 -8.06
C PHE A 92 -4.76 4.56 -6.62
N LEU A 93 -5.55 3.70 -5.97
CA LEU A 93 -5.94 3.89 -4.57
C LEU A 93 -4.73 3.92 -3.62
N TYR A 94 -3.77 3.02 -3.83
CA TYR A 94 -2.52 2.99 -3.07
C TYR A 94 -1.72 4.28 -3.25
N GLN A 95 -1.52 4.75 -4.48
CA GLN A 95 -0.80 5.98 -4.77
C GLN A 95 -1.46 7.19 -4.10
N LYS A 96 -2.80 7.27 -4.16
CA LYS A 96 -3.56 8.33 -3.49
C LYS A 96 -3.38 8.29 -1.97
N ALA A 97 -3.53 7.12 -1.36
CA ALA A 97 -3.36 6.94 0.09
C ALA A 97 -1.92 7.28 0.54
N ASN A 98 -0.93 6.88 -0.25
CA ASN A 98 0.48 7.17 0.01
C ASN A 98 0.76 8.68 -0.03
N LEU A 99 0.24 9.37 -1.04
CA LEU A 99 0.37 10.83 -1.16
C LEU A 99 -0.27 11.55 0.03
N GLU A 100 -1.46 11.13 0.47
CA GLU A 100 -2.13 11.70 1.63
C GLU A 100 -1.35 11.47 2.93
N TYR A 101 -0.78 10.27 3.10
CA TYR A 101 0.06 9.95 4.26
C TYR A 101 1.33 10.81 4.30
N GLU A 102 2.05 10.94 3.19
CA GLU A 102 3.28 11.75 3.11
C GLU A 102 3.01 13.25 3.33
N LYS A 103 1.87 13.76 2.84
CA LYS A 103 1.43 15.13 3.15
C LYS A 103 1.27 15.36 4.66
N ILE A 104 0.64 14.44 5.37
CA ILE A 104 0.46 14.60 6.83
C ILE A 104 1.77 14.42 7.57
N LYS A 105 2.60 13.47 7.17
CA LYS A 105 3.92 13.22 7.77
C LYS A 105 4.84 14.44 7.65
N THR A 106 4.82 15.12 6.50
CA THR A 106 5.59 16.36 6.31
C THR A 106 5.08 17.50 7.17
N LEU A 107 3.77 17.64 7.37
CA LEU A 107 3.19 18.63 8.29
C LEU A 107 3.56 18.33 9.74
N GLU A 108 3.50 17.07 10.16
CA GLU A 108 3.94 16.64 11.48
C GLU A 108 5.42 16.96 11.73
N ALA A 109 6.29 16.67 10.76
CA ALA A 109 7.72 16.98 10.86
C ALA A 109 8.00 18.49 10.99
N LYS A 110 7.24 19.33 10.27
CA LYS A 110 7.34 20.79 10.40
C LYS A 110 6.95 21.26 11.80
N GLU A 111 5.84 20.77 12.36
CA GLU A 111 5.40 21.15 13.71
C GLU A 111 6.40 20.70 14.79
N ILE A 112 6.99 19.51 14.66
CA ILE A 112 8.02 19.04 15.60
C ILE A 112 9.22 19.99 15.56
N LYS A 113 9.67 20.37 14.35
CA LYS A 113 10.81 21.29 14.17
C LYS A 113 10.53 22.67 14.76
N GLU A 114 9.31 23.19 14.61
CA GLU A 114 8.90 24.47 15.21
C GLU A 114 8.94 24.39 16.74
N LYS A 115 8.33 23.37 17.33
CA LYS A 115 8.33 23.20 18.79
C LYS A 115 9.73 22.98 19.36
N GLN A 116 10.61 22.27 18.64
CA GLN A 116 12.01 22.13 19.03
C GLN A 116 12.74 23.49 19.07
N LYS A 117 12.50 24.37 18.09
CA LYS A 117 13.06 25.72 18.10
C LYS A 117 12.51 26.56 19.25
N GLU A 118 11.23 26.44 19.58
CA GLU A 118 10.63 27.13 20.72
C GLU A 118 11.24 26.67 22.05
N LEU A 119 11.42 25.36 22.23
CA LEU A 119 12.09 24.80 23.41
C LEU A 119 13.54 25.28 23.52
N GLN A 120 14.30 25.26 22.43
CA GLN A 120 15.68 25.77 22.42
C GLN A 120 15.76 27.25 22.80
N LYS A 121 14.83 28.08 22.32
CA LYS A 121 14.75 29.50 22.70
C LYS A 121 14.39 29.67 24.19
N ALA A 122 13.47 28.87 24.70
CA ALA A 122 13.07 28.91 26.10
C ALA A 122 14.21 28.45 27.02
N GLU A 123 14.93 27.39 26.66
CA GLU A 123 16.11 26.90 27.36
C GLU A 123 17.22 27.96 27.38
N GLN A 124 17.49 28.60 26.24
CA GLN A 124 18.51 29.64 26.17
C GLN A 124 18.17 30.85 27.03
N LYS A 125 16.91 31.31 26.98
CA LYS A 125 16.44 32.39 27.86
C LYS A 125 16.56 32.02 29.34
N PHE A 126 16.24 30.78 29.70
CA PHE A 126 16.35 30.29 31.07
C PHE A 126 17.81 30.24 31.56
N ILE A 127 18.74 29.82 30.69
CA ILE A 127 20.19 29.83 30.99
C ILE A 127 20.67 31.28 31.21
N ASP A 128 20.25 32.22 30.37
CA ASP A 128 20.60 33.63 30.50
C ASP A 128 20.07 34.22 31.82
N GLU A 129 18.81 33.94 32.18
CA GLU A 129 18.19 34.37 33.44
C GLU A 129 18.92 33.77 34.67
N LEU A 130 19.32 32.49 34.61
CA LEU A 130 20.13 31.85 35.65
C LEU A 130 21.52 32.49 35.78
N ALA A 131 22.17 32.80 34.66
CA ALA A 131 23.49 33.45 34.65
C ALA A 131 23.40 34.85 35.28
N ILE A 132 22.37 35.63 34.93
CA ILE A 132 22.09 36.95 35.50
C ILE A 132 21.88 36.82 37.02
N THR A 133 21.04 35.89 37.46
CA THR A 133 20.73 35.70 38.89
C THR A 133 21.97 35.30 39.68
N ARG A 134 22.80 34.38 39.16
CA ARG A 134 24.09 34.01 39.77
C ARG A 134 25.06 35.19 39.83
N PHE A 135 25.16 35.97 38.77
CA PHE A 135 26.04 37.14 38.74
C PHE A 135 25.65 38.18 39.79
N PHE A 136 24.36 38.49 39.92
CA PHE A 136 23.88 39.45 40.91
C PHE A 136 24.01 38.93 42.35
N ARG A 137 23.77 37.64 42.59
CA ARG A 137 23.99 37.01 43.89
C ARG A 137 25.46 37.11 44.33
N ASN A 138 26.40 36.77 43.44
CA ASN A 138 27.83 36.84 43.73
C ASN A 138 28.37 38.28 43.87
N LYS A 139 27.64 39.29 43.36
CA LYS A 139 27.97 40.72 43.55
C LYS A 139 27.44 41.29 44.87
N GLY A 140 26.33 40.74 45.38
CA GLY A 140 25.79 41.08 46.70
C GLY A 140 26.71 40.62 47.83
N GLU A 141 27.24 39.40 47.73
CA GLU A 141 28.17 38.83 48.73
C GLU A 141 29.53 39.55 48.80
N LYS A 142 29.91 40.37 47.80
CA LYS A 142 31.18 41.13 47.79
C LYS A 142 31.08 42.56 48.34
N LYS A 143 29.91 42.99 48.81
CA LYS A 143 29.70 44.35 49.36
C LYS A 143 29.66 44.41 50.89
N ASP A 144 29.74 43.27 51.56
CA ASP A 144 29.64 43.16 53.03
C ASP A 144 30.99 42.85 53.73
N ASP A 145 32.13 43.03 53.04
CA ASP A 145 33.49 42.98 53.61
C ASP A 145 34.14 44.36 53.68
#